data_AF-A0A946QEJ2-F1
#
_entry.id   AF-A0A946QEJ2-F1
#
_cell.length_a   1.000
_cell.length_b   1.000
_cell.length_c   1.000
_cell.angle_alpha   90.00
_cell.angle_beta   90.00
_cell.angle_gamma   90.00
#
_symmetry.space_group_name_H-M   'P 1'
#
loop_
_entity.id
_entity.type
_entity.pdbx_description
1 polymer ?
#
loop_
_entity_poly.entity_id
_entity_poly.type
_entity_poly.pdbx_seq_one_letter_code
_entity_poly.pdbx_strand_id
1 'polypeptide(L)'
;MFVQKTVSAFLCANLAIFCLSNCLACEPAGMGGAPLDKKLRDQVNKLERTIIRDLRQAIHSPKQQLADLFGGKSNLETVSNPDKVTGYLLPSDSETDSTKKLHDRKRPFSLTAADQEELSKLLSTHGNYEWGARYLCGICYGIRIEFQKGNDMVPVYLCLSCGHAGVMLGKKESEHDMRSENLDKQTVFPAVAKIVKRALPDEEAIQKIEIYQQKNPYNDTPYDVHLKKLRKDFRKF
;
A
#
# COMPACT_ATOMS: atom_id res chain seq x y z
N MET A 1 -4.51 -8.70 15.00
CA MET A 1 -3.79 -9.71 15.82
C MET A 1 -3.92 -11.15 15.33
N PHE A 2 -4.90 -11.52 14.49
CA PHE A 2 -5.06 -12.92 14.05
C PHE A 2 -4.08 -13.36 12.95
N VAL A 3 -3.62 -12.45 12.08
CA VAL A 3 -2.73 -12.77 10.94
C VAL A 3 -1.26 -12.96 11.37
N GLN A 4 -0.84 -12.32 12.45
CA GLN A 4 0.56 -12.33 12.90
C GLN A 4 0.94 -13.65 13.59
N LYS A 5 -0.01 -14.28 14.29
CA LYS A 5 0.19 -15.58 14.95
C LYS A 5 0.24 -16.74 13.94
N THR A 6 -0.52 -16.67 12.85
CA THR A 6 -0.53 -17.69 11.80
C THR A 6 0.74 -17.68 10.96
N VAL A 7 1.29 -16.51 10.63
CA VAL A 7 2.56 -16.41 9.87
C VAL A 7 3.75 -16.90 10.69
N SER A 8 3.80 -16.57 12.00
CA SER A 8 4.88 -17.03 12.89
C SER A 8 4.85 -18.54 13.13
N ALA A 9 3.66 -19.12 13.31
CA ALA A 9 3.49 -20.57 13.43
C ALA A 9 3.85 -21.31 12.12
N PHE A 10 3.53 -20.71 10.96
CA PHE A 10 3.91 -21.26 9.66
C PHE A 10 5.41 -21.21 9.38
N LEU A 11 6.11 -20.15 9.79
CA LEU A 11 7.57 -20.06 9.67
C LEU A 11 8.28 -21.08 10.57
N CYS A 12 7.78 -21.31 11.80
CA CYS A 12 8.30 -22.36 12.67
C CYS A 12 8.08 -23.77 12.09
N ALA A 13 6.92 -24.03 11.48
CA ALA A 13 6.64 -25.30 10.82
C ALA A 13 7.53 -25.53 9.58
N ASN A 14 7.80 -24.49 8.79
CA ASN A 14 8.72 -24.56 7.64
C ASN A 14 10.18 -24.74 8.07
N LEU A 15 10.62 -24.11 9.17
CA LEU A 15 11.95 -24.36 9.73
C LEU A 15 12.08 -25.81 10.20
N ALA A 16 11.03 -26.38 10.81
CA ALA A 16 11.03 -27.77 11.24
C ALA A 16 11.08 -28.76 10.06
N ILE A 17 10.33 -28.49 8.98
CA ILE A 17 10.34 -29.33 7.76
C ILE A 17 11.69 -29.21 7.03
N PHE A 18 12.26 -28.00 6.92
CA PHE A 18 13.57 -27.77 6.31
C PHE A 18 14.71 -28.37 7.15
N CYS A 19 14.60 -28.34 8.47
CA CYS A 19 15.52 -29.03 9.38
C CYS A 19 15.39 -30.55 9.27
N LEU A 20 14.17 -31.10 9.20
CA LEU A 20 13.96 -32.55 8.97
C LEU A 20 14.54 -33.00 7.62
N SER A 21 14.41 -32.17 6.59
CA SER A 21 14.92 -32.46 5.24
C SER A 21 16.46 -32.42 5.18
N ASN A 22 17.10 -31.52 5.92
CA ASN A 22 18.57 -31.40 5.97
C ASN A 22 19.22 -32.32 7.01
N CYS A 23 18.53 -32.69 8.10
CA CYS A 23 19.00 -33.73 9.02
C CYS A 23 19.04 -35.10 8.35
N LEU A 24 18.15 -35.37 7.38
CA LEU A 24 18.16 -36.59 6.55
C LEU A 24 19.23 -36.58 5.44
N ALA A 25 19.87 -35.43 5.18
CA ALA A 25 20.92 -35.30 4.17
C ALA A 25 22.36 -35.40 4.74
N CYS A 26 22.50 -35.49 6.07
CA CYS A 26 23.76 -35.70 6.75
C CYS A 26 23.82 -37.10 7.38
N GLU A 27 23.79 -38.15 6.56
CA GLU A 27 24.31 -39.46 6.98
C GLU A 27 25.78 -39.57 6.55
N PRO A 28 26.70 -39.99 7.44
CA PRO A 28 28.07 -40.29 7.05
C PRO A 28 28.06 -41.40 6.00
N ALA A 29 28.86 -41.24 4.95
CA ALA A 29 29.03 -42.20 3.87
C ALA A 29 29.36 -43.59 4.44
N GLY A 30 28.36 -44.48 4.52
CA GLY A 30 28.59 -45.81 5.09
C GLY A 30 27.40 -46.55 5.68
N MET A 31 26.14 -46.19 5.43
CA MET A 31 25.01 -47.11 5.66
C MET A 31 23.96 -46.90 4.57
N GLY A 32 23.45 -47.99 4.01
CA GLY A 32 22.46 -47.97 2.93
C GLY A 32 21.15 -47.35 3.41
N GLY A 33 20.96 -46.06 3.16
CA GLY A 33 19.71 -45.36 3.38
C GLY A 33 18.60 -46.00 2.55
N ALA A 34 17.61 -46.59 3.23
CA ALA A 34 16.43 -47.12 2.57
C ALA A 34 15.79 -46.00 1.73
N PRO A 35 15.43 -46.25 0.45
CA PRO A 35 14.84 -45.22 -0.39
C PRO A 35 13.57 -44.71 0.29
N LEU A 36 13.50 -43.39 0.48
CA LEU A 36 12.31 -42.71 0.99
C LEU A 36 11.08 -43.31 0.31
N ASP A 37 10.18 -43.92 1.09
CA ASP A 37 8.97 -44.59 0.58
C ASP A 37 8.30 -43.66 -0.44
N LYS A 38 8.08 -44.16 -1.65
CA LYS A 38 7.46 -43.44 -2.76
C LYS A 38 6.19 -42.71 -2.30
N LYS A 39 5.44 -43.34 -1.39
CA LYS A 39 4.22 -42.79 -0.78
C LYS A 39 4.49 -41.52 0.05
N LEU A 40 5.57 -41.49 0.83
CA LEU A 40 5.96 -40.33 1.63
C LEU A 40 6.42 -39.18 0.72
N ARG A 41 7.18 -39.50 -0.33
CA ARG A 41 7.63 -38.50 -1.32
C ARG A 41 6.45 -37.86 -2.06
N ASP A 42 5.46 -38.66 -2.44
CA ASP A 42 4.25 -38.17 -3.11
C ASP A 42 3.40 -37.30 -2.18
N GLN A 43 3.34 -37.62 -0.89
CA GLN A 43 2.65 -36.80 0.12
C GLN A 43 3.33 -35.44 0.34
N VAL A 44 4.66 -35.40 0.46
CA VAL A 44 5.42 -34.16 0.59
C VAL A 44 5.20 -33.27 -0.65
N ASN A 45 5.35 -33.84 -1.85
CA ASN A 45 5.13 -33.12 -3.12
C ASN A 45 3.69 -32.58 -3.27
N LYS A 46 2.70 -33.26 -2.69
CA LYS A 46 1.30 -32.80 -2.69
C LYS A 46 1.10 -31.65 -1.71
N LEU A 47 1.73 -31.74 -0.53
CA LEU A 47 1.66 -30.70 0.50
C LEU A 47 2.34 -29.41 0.00
N GLU A 48 3.53 -29.50 -0.56
CA GLU A 48 4.27 -28.36 -1.12
C GLU A 48 3.48 -27.64 -2.21
N ARG A 49 2.90 -28.39 -3.16
CA ARG A 49 2.07 -27.81 -4.22
C ARG A 49 0.84 -27.08 -3.67
N THR A 50 0.24 -27.61 -2.61
CA THR A 50 -0.91 -26.99 -1.95
C THR A 50 -0.49 -25.70 -1.25
N ILE A 51 0.61 -25.73 -0.49
CA ILE A 51 1.15 -24.56 0.21
C ILE A 51 1.57 -23.47 -0.77
N ILE A 52 2.25 -23.81 -1.86
CA ILE A 52 2.65 -22.83 -2.90
C ILE A 52 1.42 -22.19 -3.54
N ARG A 53 0.39 -22.98 -3.83
CA ARG A 53 -0.88 -22.47 -4.36
C ARG A 53 -1.55 -21.50 -3.39
N ASP A 54 -1.64 -21.89 -2.11
CA ASP A 54 -2.32 -21.11 -1.09
C ASP A 54 -1.54 -19.81 -0.76
N LEU A 55 -0.20 -19.86 -0.75
CA LEU A 55 0.66 -18.68 -0.63
C LEU A 55 0.50 -17.74 -1.83
N ARG A 56 0.41 -18.27 -3.05
CA ARG A 56 0.14 -17.46 -4.26
C ARG A 56 -1.25 -16.84 -4.23
N GLN A 57 -2.24 -17.50 -3.63
CA GLN A 57 -3.57 -16.93 -3.43
C GLN A 57 -3.60 -15.86 -2.32
N ALA A 58 -2.77 -16.02 -1.29
CA ALA A 58 -2.67 -15.05 -0.19
C ALA A 58 -1.89 -13.78 -0.58
N ILE A 59 -0.88 -13.92 -1.45
CA ILE A 59 -0.11 -12.77 -1.97
C ILE A 59 -0.90 -12.15 -3.13
N HIS A 60 -1.65 -11.09 -2.82
CA HIS A 60 -2.25 -10.26 -3.84
C HIS A 60 -1.14 -9.68 -4.72
N SER A 61 -1.23 -9.85 -6.04
CA SER A 61 -0.26 -9.22 -6.95
C SER A 61 -0.25 -7.70 -6.74
N PRO A 62 0.87 -6.99 -6.99
CA PRO A 62 0.94 -5.53 -6.86
C PRO A 62 -0.21 -4.79 -7.57
N LYS A 63 -0.61 -5.28 -8.76
CA LYS A 63 -1.74 -4.74 -9.51
C LYS A 63 -3.08 -4.99 -8.80
N GLN A 64 -3.25 -6.14 -8.17
CA GLN A 64 -4.47 -6.46 -7.41
C GLN A 64 -4.57 -5.60 -6.15
N GLN A 65 -3.46 -5.42 -5.40
CA GLN A 65 -3.45 -4.55 -4.21
C GLN A 65 -3.81 -3.10 -4.55
N LEU A 66 -3.28 -2.56 -5.65
CA LEU A 66 -3.69 -1.26 -6.17
C LEU A 66 -5.17 -1.22 -6.54
N ALA A 67 -5.65 -2.22 -7.30
CA ALA A 67 -7.06 -2.28 -7.67
C ALA A 67 -7.95 -2.33 -6.42
N ASP A 68 -7.56 -3.09 -5.40
CA ASP A 68 -8.28 -3.19 -4.14
C ASP A 68 -8.27 -1.86 -3.37
N LEU A 69 -7.15 -1.13 -3.36
CA LEU A 69 -7.07 0.22 -2.77
C LEU A 69 -8.10 1.15 -3.39
N PHE A 70 -8.21 1.19 -4.72
CA PHE A 70 -9.15 2.07 -5.43
C PHE A 70 -10.58 1.52 -5.56
N GLY A 71 -10.88 0.35 -4.99
CA GLY A 71 -12.22 -0.24 -5.02
C GLY A 71 -12.56 -1.00 -6.31
N GLY A 72 -11.57 -1.34 -7.12
CA GLY A 72 -11.70 -2.21 -8.29
C GLY A 72 -10.79 -1.80 -9.44
N LYS A 73 -10.71 -2.68 -10.45
CA LYS A 73 -9.90 -2.45 -11.66
C LYS A 73 -10.40 -1.24 -12.48
N SER A 74 -11.72 -1.04 -12.55
CA SER A 74 -12.31 0.09 -13.26
C SER A 74 -11.88 1.43 -12.65
N ASN A 75 -11.95 1.54 -11.32
CA ASN A 75 -11.56 2.75 -10.62
C ASN A 75 -10.05 3.01 -10.74
N LEU A 76 -9.23 1.96 -10.65
CA LEU A 76 -7.79 2.10 -10.89
C LEU A 76 -7.51 2.61 -12.32
N GLU A 77 -8.23 2.13 -13.33
CA GLU A 77 -8.09 2.60 -14.71
C GLU A 77 -8.50 4.08 -14.85
N THR A 78 -9.57 4.51 -14.19
CA THR A 78 -10.00 5.92 -14.14
C THR A 78 -8.95 6.82 -13.50
N VAL A 79 -8.30 6.36 -12.42
CA VAL A 79 -7.22 7.11 -11.75
C VAL A 79 -5.92 7.10 -12.57
N SER A 80 -5.61 5.99 -13.25
CA SER A 80 -4.36 5.82 -14.00
C SER A 80 -4.35 6.61 -15.30
N ASN A 81 -5.51 6.75 -15.94
CA ASN A 81 -5.65 7.40 -17.23
C ASN A 81 -6.99 8.16 -17.32
N PRO A 82 -7.12 9.27 -16.56
CA PRO A 82 -8.31 10.11 -16.56
C PRO A 82 -8.37 11.01 -17.81
N ASP A 83 -9.59 11.30 -18.26
CA ASP A 83 -9.84 12.36 -19.25
C ASP A 83 -9.71 13.74 -18.60
N LYS A 84 -10.10 13.85 -17.32
CA LYS A 84 -10.10 15.10 -16.56
C LYS A 84 -9.81 14.84 -15.09
N VAL A 85 -9.04 15.73 -14.48
CA VAL A 85 -8.82 15.77 -13.03
C VAL A 85 -9.27 17.12 -12.47
N THR A 86 -10.13 17.07 -11.45
CA THR A 86 -10.65 18.26 -10.76
C THR A 86 -10.31 18.17 -9.28
N GLY A 87 -9.71 19.23 -8.72
CA GLY A 87 -9.37 19.29 -7.31
C GLY A 87 -10.33 20.15 -6.50
N TYR A 88 -10.54 19.76 -5.25
CA TYR A 88 -11.38 20.45 -4.29
C TYR A 88 -10.62 20.58 -2.97
N LEU A 89 -10.64 21.78 -2.40
CA LEU A 89 -10.14 22.00 -1.04
C LEU A 89 -11.23 21.61 -0.06
N LEU A 90 -10.86 20.77 0.90
CA LEU A 90 -11.73 20.36 1.99
C LEU A 90 -11.56 21.36 3.15
N PRO A 91 -12.51 21.40 4.11
CA PRO A 91 -12.44 22.32 5.22
C PRO A 91 -11.29 21.94 6.15
N SER A 92 -10.74 22.91 6.87
CA SER A 92 -9.75 22.62 7.91
C SER A 92 -10.46 22.06 9.15
N ASP A 93 -9.75 21.28 9.98
CA ASP A 93 -10.31 20.66 11.19
C ASP A 93 -10.94 21.68 12.15
N SER A 94 -10.50 22.94 12.13
CA SER A 94 -11.09 24.04 12.89
C SER A 94 -12.51 24.42 12.45
N GLU A 95 -12.96 23.94 11.29
CA GLU A 95 -14.25 24.25 10.66
C GLU A 95 -15.19 23.03 10.60
N THR A 96 -14.69 21.84 10.92
CA THR A 96 -15.44 20.58 10.94
C THR A 96 -15.60 20.09 12.37
N ASP A 97 -16.84 20.13 12.85
CA ASP A 97 -17.28 19.22 13.90
C ASP A 97 -17.08 17.78 13.38
N SER A 98 -16.57 16.87 14.19
CA SER A 98 -16.31 15.45 13.86
C SER A 98 -17.53 14.67 13.30
N THR A 99 -18.69 15.33 13.29
CA THR A 99 -19.99 14.86 12.77
C THR A 99 -20.32 15.39 11.37
N LYS A 100 -19.52 16.31 10.81
CA LYS A 100 -19.79 16.95 9.52
C LYS A 100 -19.05 16.24 8.39
N LYS A 101 -19.79 15.95 7.31
CA LYS A 101 -19.25 15.31 6.11
C LYS A 101 -18.13 16.16 5.49
N LEU A 102 -17.24 15.50 4.77
CA LEU A 102 -16.24 16.14 3.91
C LEU A 102 -16.96 16.97 2.84
N HIS A 103 -17.12 18.27 3.09
CA HIS A 103 -17.80 19.20 2.19
C HIS A 103 -16.79 20.13 1.54
N ASP A 104 -16.89 20.39 0.24
CA ASP A 104 -15.92 21.25 -0.46
C ASP A 104 -16.01 22.70 0.04
N ARG A 105 -14.87 23.27 0.45
CA ARG A 105 -14.79 24.62 1.01
C ARG A 105 -14.64 25.71 -0.07
N LYS A 106 -14.03 25.38 -1.20
CA LYS A 106 -13.72 26.34 -2.28
C LYS A 106 -14.20 25.86 -3.65
N ARG A 107 -14.21 26.79 -4.61
CA ARG A 107 -14.41 26.48 -6.03
C ARG A 107 -13.39 25.42 -6.48
N PRO A 108 -13.77 24.51 -7.39
CA PRO A 108 -12.85 23.52 -7.92
C PRO A 108 -11.63 24.21 -8.53
N PHE A 109 -10.45 23.64 -8.29
CA PHE A 109 -9.23 23.99 -8.99
C PHE A 109 -8.93 22.93 -10.05
N SER A 110 -8.23 23.34 -11.11
CA SER A 110 -7.83 22.44 -12.18
C SER A 110 -6.32 22.25 -12.15
N LEU A 111 -5.87 21.06 -12.52
CA LEU A 111 -4.46 20.76 -12.73
C LEU A 111 -4.07 21.10 -14.17
N THR A 112 -2.80 21.40 -14.41
CA THR A 112 -2.26 21.40 -15.78
C THR A 112 -2.24 19.96 -16.31
N ALA A 113 -2.21 19.78 -17.64
CA ALA A 113 -2.13 18.44 -18.23
C ALA A 113 -0.89 17.66 -17.72
N ALA A 114 0.25 18.34 -17.57
CA ALA A 114 1.48 17.74 -17.04
C ALA A 114 1.33 17.32 -15.58
N ASP A 115 0.72 18.16 -14.74
CA ASP A 115 0.46 17.84 -13.33
C ASP A 115 -0.55 16.70 -13.18
N GLN A 116 -1.58 16.64 -14.04
CA GLN A 116 -2.55 15.56 -14.08
C GLN A 116 -1.88 14.22 -14.43
N GLU A 117 -1.02 14.19 -15.44
CA GLU A 117 -0.28 12.99 -15.82
C GLU A 117 0.66 12.53 -14.70
N GLU A 118 1.42 13.47 -14.12
CA GLU A 118 2.33 13.18 -13.01
C GLU A 118 1.57 12.64 -11.79
N LEU A 119 0.48 13.29 -11.40
CA LEU A 119 -0.33 12.87 -10.26
C LEU A 119 -0.97 11.49 -10.49
N SER A 120 -1.52 11.24 -11.68
CA SER A 120 -2.12 9.95 -12.05
C SER A 120 -1.08 8.85 -11.95
N LYS A 121 0.14 9.07 -12.45
CA LYS A 121 1.25 8.11 -12.34
C LYS A 121 1.69 7.88 -10.90
N LEU A 122 1.77 8.94 -10.09
CA LEU A 122 2.17 8.84 -8.69
C LEU A 122 1.19 7.97 -7.88
N LEU A 123 -0.11 8.16 -8.09
CA LEU A 123 -1.16 7.43 -7.37
C LEU A 123 -1.45 6.03 -7.94
N SER A 124 -1.20 5.78 -9.22
CA SER A 124 -1.46 4.47 -9.86
C SER A 124 -0.27 3.50 -9.81
N THR A 125 0.83 3.86 -9.15
CA THR A 125 2.05 3.02 -9.07
C THR A 125 2.17 2.36 -7.71
N HIS A 126 2.25 1.02 -7.69
CA HIS A 126 2.20 0.24 -6.45
C HIS A 126 3.38 0.55 -5.51
N GLY A 127 4.58 0.73 -6.07
CA GLY A 127 5.79 1.03 -5.31
C GLY A 127 5.80 2.42 -4.66
N ASN A 128 4.80 3.25 -4.91
CA ASN A 128 4.69 4.59 -4.36
C ASN A 128 3.95 4.64 -3.02
N TYR A 129 3.54 3.47 -2.50
CA TYR A 129 2.83 3.34 -1.24
C TYR A 129 3.66 2.56 -0.20
N GLU A 130 3.57 3.00 1.05
CA GLU A 130 4.06 2.31 2.24
C GLU A 130 2.95 1.36 2.76
N TRP A 131 2.72 0.27 2.03
CA TRP A 131 1.63 -0.68 2.29
C TRP A 131 1.59 -1.20 3.73
N GLY A 132 0.45 -1.01 4.40
CA GLY A 132 0.21 -1.47 5.77
C GLY A 132 0.94 -0.65 6.84
N ALA A 133 1.64 0.42 6.48
CA ALA A 133 2.19 1.36 7.44
C ALA A 133 1.06 2.07 8.18
N ARG A 134 1.22 2.22 9.50
CA ARG A 134 0.28 2.96 10.35
C ARG A 134 1.00 4.14 10.96
N TYR A 135 0.68 5.34 10.49
CA TYR A 135 1.08 6.56 11.16
C TYR A 135 -0.03 7.00 12.10
N LEU A 136 0.35 7.40 13.31
CA LEU A 136 -0.58 7.97 14.29
C LEU A 136 -0.88 9.45 13.99
N CYS A 137 -1.10 9.80 12.71
CA CYS A 137 -1.65 11.11 12.38
C CYS A 137 -3.17 11.05 12.57
N GLY A 138 -3.75 12.07 13.20
CA GLY A 138 -5.18 12.35 13.01
C GLY A 138 -5.41 12.51 11.52
N ILE A 139 -6.33 11.73 10.96
CA ILE A 139 -6.58 11.77 9.51
C ILE A 139 -7.37 13.04 9.24
N CYS A 140 -6.69 14.01 8.63
CA CYS A 140 -7.27 15.31 8.30
C CYS A 140 -7.13 15.51 6.79
N TYR A 141 -8.17 15.19 6.04
CA TYR A 141 -8.16 15.33 4.58
C TYR A 141 -8.24 16.80 4.19
N GLY A 142 -7.17 17.31 3.58
CA GLY A 142 -7.11 18.70 3.14
C GLY A 142 -7.63 18.90 1.72
N ILE A 143 -7.58 17.85 0.89
CA ILE A 143 -8.03 17.92 -0.50
C ILE A 143 -8.72 16.63 -0.95
N ARG A 144 -9.65 16.80 -1.89
CA ARG A 144 -10.27 15.75 -2.68
C ARG A 144 -9.94 15.99 -4.15
N ILE A 145 -9.43 14.98 -4.82
CA ILE A 145 -9.12 15.01 -6.25
C ILE A 145 -10.06 14.03 -6.96
N GLU A 146 -10.89 14.52 -7.85
CA GLU A 146 -11.79 13.72 -8.68
C GLU A 146 -11.14 13.39 -10.01
N PHE A 147 -10.94 12.09 -10.25
CA PHE A 147 -10.50 11.54 -11.52
C PHE A 147 -11.73 11.12 -12.32
N GLN A 148 -11.87 11.64 -13.53
CA GLN A 148 -12.99 11.34 -14.42
C GLN A 148 -12.50 10.64 -15.69
N LYS A 149 -13.18 9.55 -16.07
CA LYS A 149 -12.99 8.85 -17.34
C LYS A 149 -14.35 8.49 -17.93
N GLY A 150 -14.74 9.14 -19.01
CA GLY A 150 -16.12 9.10 -19.52
C GLY A 150 -17.13 9.50 -18.45
N ASN A 151 -17.99 8.55 -18.07
CA ASN A 151 -19.01 8.73 -17.02
C ASN A 151 -18.55 8.25 -15.64
N ASP A 152 -17.39 7.59 -15.55
CA ASP A 152 -16.85 7.10 -14.28
C ASP A 152 -16.12 8.22 -13.55
N MET A 153 -16.34 8.29 -12.24
CA MET A 153 -15.73 9.28 -11.36
C MET A 153 -15.18 8.59 -10.11
N VAL A 154 -13.93 8.89 -9.78
CA VAL A 154 -13.25 8.34 -8.59
C VAL A 154 -12.69 9.49 -7.75
N PRO A 155 -13.27 9.77 -6.56
CA PRO A 155 -12.73 10.75 -5.64
C PRO A 155 -11.60 10.12 -4.81
N VAL A 156 -10.42 10.73 -4.88
CA VAL A 156 -9.26 10.40 -4.05
C VAL A 156 -9.04 11.50 -3.01
N TYR A 157 -9.05 11.12 -1.75
CA TYR A 157 -8.84 12.00 -0.61
C TYR A 157 -7.38 11.97 -0.19
N LEU A 158 -6.76 13.15 -0.04
CA LEU A 158 -5.34 13.27 0.35
C LEU A 158 -5.20 14.10 1.63
N CYS A 159 -4.54 13.51 2.62
CA CYS A 159 -4.06 14.22 3.79
C CYS A 159 -2.71 14.85 3.45
N LEU A 160 -2.68 16.18 3.41
CA LEU A 160 -1.48 16.96 3.08
C LEU A 160 -0.50 17.12 4.25
N SER A 161 -0.76 16.46 5.37
CA SER A 161 0.12 16.47 6.55
C SER A 161 0.91 15.16 6.70
N CYS A 162 0.28 14.01 6.39
CA CYS A 162 0.92 12.69 6.55
C CYS A 162 0.99 11.84 5.27
N GLY A 163 0.52 12.35 4.13
CA GLY A 163 0.55 11.64 2.86
C GLY A 163 -0.40 10.45 2.78
N HIS A 164 -1.42 10.44 3.64
CA HIS A 164 -2.46 9.42 3.64
C HIS A 164 -3.39 9.64 2.43
N ALA A 165 -3.50 8.64 1.56
CA ALA A 165 -4.28 8.70 0.33
C ALA A 165 -5.31 7.57 0.31
N GLY A 166 -6.55 7.87 -0.05
CA GLY A 166 -7.59 6.85 -0.07
C GLY A 166 -8.83 7.22 -0.86
N VAL A 167 -9.69 6.23 -1.04
CA VAL A 167 -11.03 6.39 -1.64
C VAL A 167 -12.08 5.93 -0.63
N MET A 168 -13.19 6.64 -0.57
CA MET A 168 -14.35 6.16 0.20
C MET A 168 -15.04 5.04 -0.59
N LEU A 169 -15.24 3.88 0.05
CA LEU A 169 -15.97 2.77 -0.55
C LEU A 169 -17.42 2.73 -0.05
N GLY A 170 -18.37 2.72 -0.98
CA GLY A 170 -19.79 2.56 -0.67
C GLY A 170 -20.58 3.87 -0.57
N LYS A 171 -21.86 3.77 -0.20
CA LYS A 171 -22.81 4.89 -0.19
C LYS A 171 -22.78 5.72 1.10
N LYS A 172 -22.10 5.23 2.14
CA LYS A 172 -21.97 5.95 3.41
C LYS A 172 -20.62 6.63 3.43
N GLU A 173 -20.64 7.96 3.35
CA GLU A 173 -19.47 8.84 3.42
C GLU A 173 -18.99 8.92 4.89
N SER A 174 -18.64 7.79 5.48
CA SER A 174 -18.00 7.74 6.79
C SER A 174 -16.50 7.48 6.60
N GLU A 175 -15.66 8.17 7.34
CA GLU A 175 -14.19 7.99 7.28
C GLU A 175 -13.77 6.54 7.58
N HIS A 176 -14.62 5.77 8.27
CA HIS A 176 -14.41 4.36 8.58
C HIS A 176 -14.55 3.42 7.37
N ASP A 177 -15.25 3.86 6.30
CA ASP A 177 -15.47 3.06 5.08
C ASP A 177 -14.42 3.34 3.99
N MET A 178 -13.38 4.09 4.34
CA MET A 178 -12.33 4.47 3.43
C MET A 178 -11.25 3.41 3.34
N ARG A 179 -10.87 3.07 2.10
CA ARG A 179 -9.64 2.34 1.85
C ARG A 179 -8.53 3.31 1.56
N SER A 180 -7.46 3.19 2.32
CA SER A 180 -6.38 4.14 2.27
C SER A 180 -5.05 3.48 2.60
N GLU A 181 -4.00 4.09 2.06
CA GLU A 181 -2.61 3.74 2.31
C GLU A 181 -1.80 5.02 2.40
N ASN A 182 -0.57 4.90 2.91
CA ASN A 182 0.33 6.04 2.97
C ASN A 182 1.18 6.10 1.72
N LEU A 183 1.32 7.29 1.13
CA LEU A 183 2.29 7.54 0.09
C LEU A 183 3.70 7.51 0.68
N ASP A 184 4.68 7.06 -0.12
CA ASP A 184 6.09 7.13 0.24
C ASP A 184 6.45 8.57 0.64
N LYS A 185 6.84 8.74 1.91
CA LYS A 185 7.06 10.05 2.51
C LYS A 185 8.30 10.76 2.01
N GLN A 186 9.27 10.02 1.45
CA GLN A 186 10.56 10.59 1.07
C GLN A 186 10.54 11.18 -0.34
N THR A 187 9.76 10.58 -1.24
CA THR A 187 9.79 10.90 -2.67
C THR A 187 8.42 11.24 -3.21
N VAL A 188 7.39 10.43 -2.90
CA VAL A 188 6.08 10.54 -3.54
C VAL A 188 5.24 11.64 -2.91
N PHE A 189 5.10 11.65 -1.59
CA PHE A 189 4.35 12.70 -0.90
C PHE A 189 4.90 14.11 -1.20
N PRO A 190 6.23 14.36 -1.16
CA PRO A 190 6.82 15.61 -1.64
C PRO A 190 6.44 16.00 -3.07
N ALA A 191 6.38 15.03 -4.00
CA ALA A 191 6.00 15.30 -5.38
C ALA A 191 4.52 15.70 -5.49
N VAL A 192 3.63 14.96 -4.80
CA VAL A 192 2.20 15.30 -4.72
C VAL A 192 1.99 16.68 -4.09
N ALA A 193 2.67 16.99 -2.99
CA ALA A 193 2.57 18.30 -2.34
C ALA A 193 2.99 19.45 -3.26
N LYS A 194 4.04 19.26 -4.09
CA LYS A 194 4.47 20.26 -5.08
C LYS A 194 3.42 20.49 -6.16
N ILE A 195 2.78 19.43 -6.67
CA ILE A 195 1.68 19.54 -7.64
C ILE A 195 0.54 20.39 -7.05
N VAL A 196 0.14 20.08 -5.81
CA VAL A 196 -0.95 20.80 -5.13
C VAL A 196 -0.58 22.27 -4.89
N LYS A 197 0.66 22.56 -4.47
CA LYS A 197 1.14 23.94 -4.31
C LYS A 197 1.12 24.73 -5.61
N ARG A 198 1.48 24.13 -6.75
CA ARG A 198 1.40 24.78 -8.07
C ARG A 198 -0.05 25.08 -8.48
N ALA A 199 -0.96 24.16 -8.19
CA ALA A 199 -2.37 24.31 -8.53
C ALA A 199 -3.10 25.35 -7.67
N LEU A 200 -2.56 25.67 -6.49
CA LEU A 200 -3.16 26.53 -5.48
C LEU A 200 -2.17 27.58 -4.94
N PRO A 201 -1.65 28.48 -5.81
CA PRO A 201 -0.59 29.42 -5.42
C PRO A 201 -1.03 30.41 -4.33
N ASP A 202 -2.32 30.75 -4.29
CA ASP A 202 -2.88 31.75 -3.38
C ASP A 202 -3.36 31.16 -2.03
N GLU A 203 -3.29 29.84 -1.87
CA GLU A 203 -3.71 29.16 -0.65
C GLU A 203 -2.58 29.13 0.39
N GLU A 204 -2.55 30.11 1.29
CA GLU A 204 -1.48 30.25 2.29
C GLU A 204 -1.24 28.96 3.10
N ALA A 205 -2.31 28.27 3.52
CA ALA A 205 -2.21 27.01 4.26
C ALA A 205 -1.52 25.90 3.43
N ILE A 206 -1.79 25.84 2.13
CA ILE A 206 -1.15 24.90 1.21
C ILE A 206 0.31 25.28 0.99
N GLN A 207 0.61 26.57 0.83
CA GLN A 207 1.99 27.03 0.64
C GLN A 207 2.86 26.78 1.88
N LYS A 208 2.27 26.81 3.08
CA LYS A 208 2.93 26.48 4.35
C LYS A 208 3.19 24.98 4.57
N ILE A 209 2.64 24.07 3.76
CA ILE A 209 2.91 22.64 3.90
C ILE A 209 4.41 22.39 3.86
N GLU A 210 4.97 21.89 4.95
CA GLU A 210 6.38 21.61 5.06
C GLU A 210 6.68 20.30 4.36
N ILE A 211 7.42 20.37 3.25
CA ILE A 211 7.85 19.20 2.50
C ILE A 211 9.09 18.65 3.22
N TYR A 212 8.87 17.97 4.35
CA TYR A 212 9.94 17.30 5.05
C TYR A 212 10.31 16.01 4.32
N GLN A 213 11.58 15.88 3.96
CA GLN A 213 12.20 14.57 3.75
C GLN A 213 12.45 13.91 5.11
N GLN A 214 11.41 13.69 5.93
CA GLN A 214 11.59 12.90 7.12
C GLN A 214 11.86 11.46 6.68
N LYS A 215 13.05 10.95 7.01
CA LYS A 215 13.26 9.50 7.08
C LYS A 215 12.13 8.95 7.95
N ASN A 216 11.35 8.02 7.40
CA ASN A 216 10.38 7.26 8.17
C ASN A 216 11.08 6.79 9.46
N PRO A 217 10.61 7.16 10.66
CA PRO A 217 11.29 6.79 11.91
C PRO A 217 11.28 5.26 12.15
N TYR A 218 10.54 4.51 11.33
CA TYR A 218 10.57 3.05 11.29
C TYR A 218 11.61 2.48 10.33
N ASN A 219 12.11 3.26 9.37
CA ASN A 219 13.31 2.91 8.63
C ASN A 219 14.49 3.03 9.60
N ASP A 220 15.24 1.94 9.77
CA ASP A 220 16.27 1.76 10.81
C ASP A 220 15.74 1.24 12.17
N THR A 221 14.45 0.83 12.27
CA THR A 221 14.02 0.00 13.40
C THR A 221 14.63 -1.41 13.34
N PRO A 222 14.73 -2.13 14.47
CA PRO A 222 15.18 -3.51 14.48
C PRO A 222 14.43 -4.41 13.48
N TYR A 223 13.15 -4.10 13.22
CA TYR A 223 12.32 -4.81 12.25
C TYR A 223 12.70 -4.51 10.79
N ASP A 224 12.92 -3.25 10.44
CA ASP A 224 13.39 -2.88 9.09
C ASP A 224 14.82 -3.39 8.82
N VAL A 225 15.70 -3.35 9.81
CA VAL A 225 17.04 -3.99 9.73
C VAL A 225 16.91 -5.49 9.48
N HIS A 226 15.96 -6.16 10.14
CA HIS A 226 15.67 -7.57 9.93
C HIS A 226 15.12 -7.87 8.52
N LEU A 227 14.19 -7.06 8.02
CA LEU A 227 13.65 -7.19 6.66
C LEU A 227 14.70 -6.92 5.58
N LYS A 228 15.57 -5.91 5.78
CA LYS A 228 16.71 -5.63 4.90
C LYS A 228 17.70 -6.80 4.87
N LYS A 229 17.98 -7.42 6.01
CA LYS A 229 18.81 -8.63 6.10
C LYS A 229 18.18 -9.80 5.34
N LEU A 230 16.90 -10.08 5.57
CA LEU A 230 16.15 -11.11 4.86
C LEU A 230 16.18 -10.90 3.34
N ARG A 231 15.92 -9.68 2.84
CA ARG A 231 16.00 -9.36 1.40
C ARG A 231 17.40 -9.56 0.83
N LYS A 232 18.45 -9.25 1.59
CA LYS A 232 19.84 -9.43 1.15
C LYS A 232 20.21 -10.91 1.08
N ASP A 233 19.70 -11.72 2.01
CA ASP A 233 19.94 -13.16 2.05
C ASP A 233 19.17 -13.88 0.94
N PHE A 234 17.93 -13.46 0.63
CA PHE A 234 17.16 -13.99 -0.50
C PHE A 234 17.72 -13.64 -1.88
N ARG A 235 18.51 -12.57 -2.03
CA ARG A 235 19.18 -12.21 -3.29
C ARG A 235 20.44 -13.06 -3.59
N LYS A 236 20.88 -13.88 -2.64
CA LYS A 236 22.04 -14.78 -2.80
C LYS A 236 21.65 -16.19 -3.28
N PHE A 237 20.36 -16.44 -3.44
CA PHE A 237 19.79 -17.65 -4.04
C PHE A 237 19.14 -17.29 -5.38
#